data_AF-A0A6G2D6A3-F1
#
_entry.id   AF-A0A6G2D6A3-F1
#
_cell.length_a   1.000
_cell.length_b   1.000
_cell.length_c   1.000
_cell.angle_alpha   90.00
_cell.angle_beta   90.00
_cell.angle_gamma   90.00
#
_symmetry.space_group_name_H-M   'P 1'
#
loop_
_entity.id
_entity.type
_entity.pdbx_description
1 polymer ?
#
loop_
_entity_poly.entity_id
_entity_poly.type
_entity_poly.pdbx_seq_one_letter_code
_entity_poly.pdbx_strand_id
1 'polypeptide(L)'
;KLEQTLKKEVEKMPEKFIEQVEIKRVEQLKQSAQDEIRDHLRGFARTIPSFIMAYGDQTLTLDNFDTFVPEHVFYEVTGITIDQFRYLRD
;
A
#
# COMPACT_ATOMS: atom_id res chain seq x y z
N LYS A 1 -38.90 20.50 27.09
CA LYS A 1 -38.56 19.37 26.18
C LYS A 1 -37.33 19.70 25.32
N LEU A 2 -37.31 20.82 24.59
CA LEU A 2 -36.17 21.22 23.74
C LEU A 2 -34.85 21.43 24.50
N GLU A 3 -34.88 22.09 25.66
CA GLU A 3 -33.67 22.34 26.47
C GLU A 3 -33.02 21.06 27.03
N GLN A 4 -33.82 20.04 27.36
CA GLN A 4 -33.31 18.75 27.81
C GLN A 4 -32.64 17.97 26.67
N THR A 5 -33.14 18.13 25.44
CA THR A 5 -32.53 17.54 24.25
C THR A 5 -31.21 18.24 23.91
N LEU A 6 -31.18 19.58 23.98
CA LEU A 6 -29.96 20.38 23.78
C LEU A 6 -28.87 20.05 24.80
N LYS A 7 -29.22 19.95 26.09
CA LYS A 7 -28.25 19.54 27.13
C LYS A 7 -27.67 18.14 26.86
N LYS A 8 -28.52 17.18 26.52
CA LYS A 8 -28.08 15.81 26.18
C LYS A 8 -27.19 15.76 24.94
N GLU A 9 -27.43 16.63 23.95
CA GLU A 9 -26.61 16.69 22.74
C GLU A 9 -25.26 17.33 23.02
N VAL A 10 -25.21 18.39 23.83
CA VAL A 10 -23.98 19.07 24.27
C VAL A 10 -23.13 18.16 25.16
N GLU A 11 -23.75 17.35 26.03
CA GLU A 11 -23.03 16.37 26.86
C GLU A 11 -22.42 15.22 26.03
N LYS A 12 -23.01 14.88 24.88
CA LYS A 12 -22.52 13.82 23.97
C LYS A 12 -21.55 14.32 22.91
N MET A 13 -21.43 15.63 22.71
CA MET A 13 -20.49 16.22 21.74
C MET A 13 -19.02 15.83 21.99
N PRO A 14 -18.50 15.82 23.23
CA PRO A 14 -17.11 15.43 23.50
C PRO A 14 -16.84 13.97 23.13
N GLU A 15 -17.75 13.06 23.47
CA GLU A 15 -17.63 11.63 23.13
C GLU A 15 -17.65 11.41 21.61
N LYS A 16 -18.61 12.02 20.90
CA LYS A 16 -18.67 11.98 19.43
C LYS A 16 -17.43 12.56 18.78
N PHE A 17 -16.86 13.63 19.35
CA PHE A 17 -15.64 14.24 18.84
C PHE A 17 -14.42 13.32 19.00
N ILE A 18 -14.26 12.71 20.18
CA ILE A 18 -13.18 11.75 20.44
C ILE A 18 -13.30 10.54 19.50
N GLU A 19 -14.50 10.00 19.34
CA GLU A 19 -14.77 8.89 18.41
C GLU A 19 -14.39 9.26 16.97
N GLN A 20 -14.76 10.45 16.50
CA GLN A 20 -14.39 10.92 15.16
C GLN A 20 -12.87 11.11 14.97
N VAL A 21 -12.18 11.60 15.99
CA VAL A 21 -10.72 11.76 15.96
C VAL A 21 -10.03 10.39 15.87
N GLU A 22 -10.50 9.42 16.65
CA GLU A 22 -9.96 8.07 16.65
C GLU A 22 -10.17 7.38 15.29
N ILE A 23 -11.39 7.49 14.72
CA ILE A 23 -11.71 6.97 13.38
C ILE A 23 -10.78 7.58 12.33
N LYS A 24 -10.64 8.92 12.32
CA LYS A 24 -9.76 9.61 11.36
C LYS A 24 -8.31 9.18 11.50
N ARG A 25 -7.82 8.97 12.73
CA ARG A 25 -6.45 8.50 12.96
C ARG A 25 -6.24 7.11 12.37
N VAL A 26 -7.18 6.19 12.60
CA VAL A 26 -7.13 4.83 12.04
C VAL A 26 -7.20 4.86 10.50
N GLU A 27 -8.07 5.70 9.92
CA GLU A 27 -8.16 5.87 8.47
C GLU A 27 -6.88 6.44 7.87
N GLN A 28 -6.27 7.45 8.50
CA GLN A 28 -5.00 8.03 8.05
C GLN A 28 -3.87 7.00 8.05
N LEU A 29 -3.77 6.18 9.11
CA LEU A 29 -2.78 5.11 9.19
C LEU A 29 -2.98 4.05 8.09
N LYS A 30 -4.24 3.70 7.79
CA LYS A 30 -4.55 2.80 6.67
C LYS A 30 -4.18 3.43 5.33
N GLN A 31 -4.50 4.71 5.14
CA GLN A 31 -4.22 5.43 3.91
C GLN A 31 -2.71 5.55 3.67
N SER A 32 -1.93 5.89 4.70
CA SER A 32 -0.47 5.98 4.59
C SER A 32 0.16 4.65 4.22
N ALA A 33 -0.30 3.54 4.82
CA ALA A 33 0.19 2.21 4.46
C ALA A 33 -0.17 1.83 3.01
N GLN A 34 -1.37 2.17 2.55
CA GLN A 34 -1.77 1.95 1.17
C GLN A 34 -0.96 2.78 0.17
N ASP A 35 -0.66 4.03 0.50
CA ASP A 35 0.11 4.91 -0.38
C ASP A 35 1.57 4.44 -0.47
N GLU A 36 2.17 3.99 0.63
CA GLU A 36 3.49 3.35 0.62
C GLU A 36 3.52 2.09 -0.26
N ILE A 37 2.51 1.21 -0.13
CA ILE A 37 2.37 0.02 -0.99
C ILE A 37 2.25 0.41 -2.47
N ARG A 38 1.43 1.42 -2.80
CA ARG A 38 1.26 1.89 -4.18
C ARG A 38 2.54 2.49 -4.74
N ASP A 39 3.30 3.23 -3.94
CA ASP A 39 4.54 3.84 -4.39
C ASP A 39 5.61 2.78 -4.67
N HIS A 40 5.72 1.75 -3.83
CA HIS A 40 6.56 0.58 -4.11
C HIS A 40 6.13 -0.16 -5.38
N LEU A 41 4.83 -0.46 -5.54
CA LEU A 41 4.29 -1.09 -6.75
C LEU A 41 4.56 -0.26 -8.01
N ARG A 42 4.41 1.07 -7.92
CA ARG A 42 4.72 1.99 -9.02
C ARG A 42 6.21 2.06 -9.30
N GLY A 43 7.06 1.98 -8.27
CA GLY A 43 8.51 1.87 -8.42
C GLY A 43 8.87 0.64 -9.24
N PHE A 44 8.42 -0.53 -8.78
CA PHE A 44 8.59 -1.80 -9.46
C PHE A 44 8.04 -1.82 -10.90
N ALA A 45 6.81 -1.35 -11.12
CA ALA A 45 6.21 -1.33 -12.45
C ALA A 45 7.02 -0.50 -13.47
N ARG A 46 7.74 0.54 -13.01
CA ARG A 46 8.65 1.33 -13.87
C ARG A 46 9.95 0.60 -14.22
N THR A 47 10.35 -0.41 -13.45
CA THR A 47 11.56 -1.20 -13.72
C THR A 47 11.28 -2.37 -14.67
N ILE A 48 10.03 -2.82 -14.79
CA ILE A 48 9.62 -3.91 -15.69
C ILE A 48 10.07 -3.68 -17.14
N PRO A 49 9.87 -2.51 -17.78
CA PRO A 49 10.29 -2.32 -19.17
C PRO A 49 11.79 -2.50 -19.36
N SER A 50 12.61 -1.91 -18.48
CA SER A 50 14.07 -2.06 -18.53
C SER A 50 14.51 -3.50 -18.31
N PHE A 51 13.83 -4.21 -17.41
CA PHE A 51 14.07 -5.62 -17.17
C PHE A 51 13.76 -6.48 -18.39
N ILE A 52 12.61 -6.28 -19.04
CA ILE A 52 12.23 -6.98 -20.27
C ILE A 52 13.24 -6.70 -21.38
N MET A 53 13.72 -5.45 -21.50
CA MET A 53 14.72 -5.10 -22.51
C MET A 53 16.09 -5.76 -22.25
N ALA A 54 16.49 -5.89 -20.99
CA ALA A 54 17.79 -6.44 -20.62
C ALA A 54 17.81 -7.98 -20.59
N TYR A 55 16.72 -8.59 -20.14
CA TYR A 55 16.67 -10.02 -19.82
C TYR A 55 15.48 -10.75 -20.43
N GLY A 56 14.45 -10.04 -20.90
CA GLY A 56 13.20 -10.66 -21.35
C GLY A 56 13.34 -11.43 -22.66
N ASP A 57 12.63 -12.55 -22.73
CA ASP A 57 12.35 -13.28 -23.96
C ASP A 57 10.85 -13.60 -24.06
N GLN A 58 10.44 -14.44 -25.02
CA GLN A 58 9.04 -14.79 -25.26
C GLN A 58 8.41 -15.66 -24.15
N THR A 59 9.20 -16.17 -23.22
CA THR A 59 8.78 -17.04 -22.12
C THR A 59 8.55 -16.30 -20.81
N LEU A 60 8.95 -15.03 -20.72
CA LEU A 60 8.72 -14.19 -19.56
C LEU A 60 7.23 -13.89 -19.37
N THR A 61 6.73 -14.16 -18.18
CA THR A 61 5.36 -13.86 -17.74
C THR A 61 5.39 -13.20 -16.37
N LEU A 62 4.26 -12.64 -15.91
CA LEU A 62 4.16 -12.11 -14.54
C LEU A 62 4.33 -13.22 -13.49
N ASP A 63 3.95 -14.46 -13.83
CA ASP A 63 3.99 -15.59 -12.90
C ASP A 63 5.41 -16.11 -12.66
N ASN A 64 6.31 -15.96 -13.64
CA ASN A 64 7.70 -16.42 -13.54
C ASN A 64 8.72 -15.28 -13.39
N PHE A 65 8.26 -14.03 -13.29
CA PHE A 65 9.08 -12.82 -13.25
C PHE A 65 10.13 -12.85 -12.12
N ASP A 66 9.78 -13.43 -10.97
CA ASP A 66 10.64 -13.58 -9.80
C ASP A 66 11.69 -14.70 -9.94
N THR A 67 11.52 -15.59 -10.91
CA THR A 67 12.44 -16.72 -11.17
C THR A 67 13.29 -16.53 -12.42
N PHE A 68 13.02 -15.47 -13.18
CA PHE A 68 13.61 -15.25 -14.51
C PHE A 68 15.07 -14.79 -14.45
N VAL A 69 15.49 -14.18 -13.32
CA VAL A 69 16.87 -13.77 -13.08
C VAL A 69 17.31 -14.15 -11.66
N PRO A 70 18.63 -14.22 -11.39
CA PRO A 70 19.14 -14.38 -10.02
C PRO A 70 18.64 -13.26 -9.09
N GLU A 71 18.40 -13.60 -7.82
CA GLU A 71 17.85 -12.68 -6.82
C GLU A 71 18.63 -11.37 -6.67
N HIS A 72 19.97 -11.42 -6.70
CA HIS A 72 20.80 -10.22 -6.60
C HIS A 72 20.58 -9.27 -7.80
N VAL A 73 20.45 -9.80 -9.02
CA VAL A 73 20.13 -9.01 -10.23
C VAL A 73 18.73 -8.44 -10.13
N PHE A 74 17.78 -9.24 -9.63
CA PHE A 74 16.40 -8.77 -9.40
C PHE A 74 16.38 -7.56 -8.47
N TYR A 75 17.09 -7.64 -7.34
CA TYR A 75 17.17 -6.54 -6.38
C TYR A 75 17.86 -5.31 -6.95
N GLU A 76 18.95 -5.47 -7.68
CA GLU A 76 19.66 -4.36 -8.34
C GLU A 76 18.77 -3.61 -9.34
N VAL A 77 17.90 -4.32 -10.07
CA VAL A 77 17.04 -3.71 -11.09
C VAL A 77 15.76 -3.14 -10.50
N THR A 78 15.17 -3.82 -9.51
CA THR A 78 13.82 -3.49 -9.00
C THR A 78 13.82 -2.69 -7.70
N GLY A 79 14.92 -2.75 -6.94
CA GLY A 79 15.06 -2.14 -5.62
C GLY A 79 14.29 -2.85 -4.49
N ILE A 80 13.63 -3.97 -4.77
CA ILE A 80 12.87 -4.77 -3.79
C ILE A 80 13.30 -6.24 -3.84
N THR A 81 13.14 -6.95 -2.72
CA THR A 81 13.45 -8.40 -2.68
C THR A 81 12.37 -9.21 -3.38
N ILE A 82 12.68 -10.45 -3.75
CA ILE A 82 11.69 -11.39 -4.31
C ILE A 82 10.53 -11.61 -3.33
N ASP A 83 10.81 -11.71 -2.03
CA ASP A 83 9.77 -11.88 -1.01
C ASP A 83 8.84 -10.68 -0.93
N GLN A 84 9.37 -9.46 -1.01
CA GLN A 84 8.57 -8.24 -1.09
C GLN A 84 7.71 -8.22 -2.36
N PHE A 85 8.28 -8.64 -3.49
CA PHE A 85 7.53 -8.78 -4.74
C PHE A 85 6.38 -9.79 -4.61
N ARG A 86 6.64 -10.99 -4.07
CA ARG A 86 5.60 -12.02 -3.87
C ARG A 86 4.50 -11.54 -2.92
N TYR A 87 4.87 -10.89 -1.83
CA TYR A 87 3.92 -10.27 -0.89
C TYR A 87 3.04 -9.19 -1.55
N LEU A 88 3.56 -8.49 -2.55
CA LEU A 88 2.81 -7.47 -3.29
C LEU A 88 1.98 -8.04 -4.45
N ARG A 89 2.38 -9.20 -5.00
CA ARG A 89 1.70 -9.89 -6.10
C ARG A 89 0.52 -10.72 -5.61
N ASP A 90 0.72 -11.47 -4.53
CA ASP A 90 -0.22 -12.45 -3.95
C ASP A 90 -1.16 -11.81 -2.92
#